data_AF-A0AAN9AJ81-F1
#
_entry.id   AF-A0AAN9AJ81-F1
#
_cell.length_a   1.000
_cell.length_b   1.000
_cell.length_c   1.000
_cell.angle_alpha   90.00
_cell.angle_beta   90.00
_cell.angle_gamma   90.00
#
_symmetry.space_group_name_H-M   'P 1'
#
loop_
_entity.id
_entity.type
_entity.pdbx_description
1 polymer ?
#
loop_
_entity_poly.entity_id
_entity_poly.type
_entity_poly.pdbx_seq_one_letter_code
_entity_poly.pdbx_strand_id
1 'polypeptide(L)'
;MNIGLPDCSLPLDPIPVHTRMVHNDFLSKRKMTEFTDRKRHTRLSDINPGDHVLVKQKKLNKLSTPYSPLPYVVIKNKGSMLTAQRGNHSIVRNSSHFKPIQGDHPVNNDEEEEDDDEEEDGEAEARAFPYTSQTSKLPVQPNSPTNRPVSPAHSPRRPAMFHTPTGPGLPTTARAPNTSPLHSQPAMTPAQPDRPDASPPVRPQLQRHAPTYLKDYER
;
A
#
# COMPACT_ATOMS: atom_id res chain seq x y z
N MET A 1 -65.23 40.37 3.49
CA MET A 1 -64.40 39.16 3.33
C MET A 1 -62.95 39.60 3.52
N ASN A 2 -62.42 39.46 4.74
CA ASN A 2 -61.01 39.78 5.01
C ASN A 2 -60.25 38.46 4.95
N ILE A 3 -59.54 38.23 3.84
CA ILE A 3 -58.60 37.11 3.74
C ILE A 3 -57.34 37.58 4.45
N GLY A 4 -57.28 37.34 5.77
CA GLY A 4 -56.10 37.65 6.57
C GLY A 4 -54.90 36.91 6.01
N LEU A 5 -53.85 37.66 5.66
CA LEU A 5 -52.53 37.10 5.36
C LEU A 5 -52.09 36.27 6.58
N PRO A 6 -51.67 35.00 6.40
CA PRO A 6 -51.05 34.27 7.49
C PRO A 6 -49.78 35.01 7.90
N ASP A 7 -49.73 35.39 9.17
CA ASP A 7 -48.54 35.94 9.82
C ASP A 7 -47.39 34.94 9.63
N CYS A 8 -46.42 35.30 8.79
CA CYS A 8 -45.21 34.54 8.55
C CYS A 8 -44.24 34.73 9.72
N SER A 9 -44.68 34.44 10.94
CA SER A 9 -43.85 34.38 12.14
C SER A 9 -43.73 32.93 12.60
N LEU A 10 -43.31 32.04 11.70
CA LEU A 10 -42.84 30.72 12.13
C LEU A 10 -41.64 30.94 13.05
N PRO A 11 -41.70 30.51 14.33
CA PRO A 11 -40.55 30.59 15.20
C PRO A 11 -39.43 29.77 14.56
N LEU A 12 -38.28 30.41 14.35
CA LEU A 12 -37.03 29.72 14.08
C LEU A 12 -36.72 28.90 15.33
N ASP A 13 -37.24 27.68 15.41
CA ASP A 13 -36.88 26.75 16.47
C ASP A 13 -35.34 26.66 16.48
N PRO A 14 -34.68 26.93 17.62
CA PRO A 14 -33.24 26.98 17.67
C PRO A 14 -32.69 25.61 17.30
N ILE A 15 -31.98 25.56 16.18
CA ILE A 15 -31.29 24.38 15.66
C ILE A 15 -30.61 23.66 16.84
N PRO A 16 -31.00 22.41 17.17
CA PRO A 16 -30.53 21.73 18.36
C PRO A 16 -29.01 21.70 18.44
N VAL A 17 -28.41 21.97 19.60
CA VAL A 17 -26.95 22.14 19.75
C VAL A 17 -26.15 20.96 19.17
N HIS A 18 -26.67 19.73 19.27
CA HIS A 18 -26.01 18.54 18.70
C HIS A 18 -25.92 18.60 17.17
N THR A 19 -26.93 19.14 16.49
CA THR A 19 -26.91 19.30 15.03
C THR A 19 -25.87 20.35 14.59
N ARG A 20 -25.71 21.45 15.33
CA ARG A 20 -24.66 22.45 15.10
C ARG A 20 -23.26 21.86 15.30
N MET A 21 -23.09 21.05 16.33
CA MET A 21 -21.83 20.34 16.59
C MET A 21 -21.49 19.36 15.46
N VAL A 22 -22.44 18.54 15.03
CA VAL A 22 -22.27 17.58 13.92
C VAL A 22 -21.95 18.31 12.61
N HIS A 23 -22.62 19.43 12.34
CA HIS A 23 -22.36 20.25 11.15
C HIS A 23 -20.93 20.81 11.16
N ASN A 24 -20.49 21.41 12.27
CA ASN A 24 -19.12 21.93 12.39
C ASN A 24 -18.05 20.85 12.27
N ASP A 25 -18.29 19.66 12.83
CA ASP A 25 -17.40 18.51 12.67
C ASP A 25 -17.33 18.05 11.20
N PHE A 26 -18.47 17.95 10.51
CA PHE A 26 -18.52 17.64 9.08
C PHE A 26 -17.73 18.66 8.25
N LEU A 27 -17.93 19.95 8.47
CA LEU A 27 -17.20 21.02 7.78
C LEU A 27 -15.69 20.94 8.04
N SER A 28 -15.30 20.66 9.28
CA SER A 28 -13.88 20.53 9.67
C SER A 28 -13.22 19.33 9.00
N LYS A 29 -13.89 18.17 8.99
CA LYS A 29 -13.44 16.96 8.27
C LYS A 29 -13.32 17.22 6.77
N ARG A 30 -14.34 17.84 6.17
CA ARG A 30 -14.32 18.19 4.75
C ARG A 30 -13.13 19.09 4.40
N LYS A 31 -12.93 20.17 5.15
CA LYS A 31 -11.79 21.10 4.96
C LYS A 31 -10.44 20.39 5.08
N MET A 32 -10.29 19.50 6.07
CA MET A 32 -9.05 18.74 6.28
C MET A 32 -8.78 17.79 5.11
N THR A 33 -9.81 17.08 4.64
CA THR A 33 -9.72 16.18 3.47
C THR A 33 -9.35 16.96 2.21
N GLU A 34 -10.07 18.04 1.89
CA GLU A 34 -9.80 18.88 0.71
C GLU A 34 -8.38 19.47 0.72
N PHE A 35 -7.90 19.96 1.87
CA PHE A 35 -6.54 20.47 1.99
C PHE A 35 -5.51 19.36 1.75
N THR A 36 -5.74 18.18 2.34
CA THR A 36 -4.84 17.03 2.24
C THR A 36 -4.80 16.49 0.82
N ASP A 37 -5.94 16.34 0.17
CA ASP A 37 -6.03 15.84 -1.20
C ASP A 37 -5.42 16.81 -2.20
N ARG A 38 -5.68 18.11 -2.03
CA ARG A 38 -5.02 19.15 -2.84
C ARG A 38 -3.51 19.15 -2.64
N LYS A 39 -3.02 19.11 -1.39
CA LYS A 39 -1.59 19.11 -1.07
C LYS A 39 -0.87 17.86 -1.59
N ARG A 40 -1.53 16.70 -1.53
CA ARG A 40 -0.98 15.42 -2.01
C ARG A 40 -1.26 15.15 -3.49
N HIS A 41 -1.98 16.04 -4.17
CA HIS A 41 -2.43 15.84 -5.55
C HIS A 41 -3.16 14.49 -5.74
N THR A 42 -4.00 14.12 -4.76
CA THR A 42 -4.81 12.90 -4.84
C THR A 42 -5.67 12.94 -6.10
N ARG A 43 -5.58 11.90 -6.93
CA ARG A 43 -6.42 11.70 -8.12
C ARG A 43 -7.42 10.59 -7.86
N LEU A 44 -8.60 10.73 -8.44
CA LEU A 44 -9.56 9.63 -8.51
C LEU A 44 -9.01 8.57 -9.48
N SER A 45 -9.39 7.31 -9.25
CA SER A 45 -9.01 6.21 -10.15
C SER A 45 -10.01 6.11 -11.31
N ASP A 46 -9.51 6.11 -12.53
CA ASP A 46 -10.32 6.04 -13.75
C ASP A 46 -10.67 4.58 -14.16
N ILE A 47 -10.58 3.63 -13.23
CA ILE A 47 -10.82 2.20 -13.48
C ILE A 47 -12.29 1.89 -13.21
N ASN A 48 -12.97 1.39 -14.23
CA ASN A 48 -14.39 1.06 -14.22
C ASN A 48 -14.63 -0.47 -14.31
N PRO A 49 -15.81 -0.94 -13.89
CA PRO A 49 -16.24 -2.31 -14.18
C PRO A 49 -16.21 -2.58 -15.68
N GLY A 50 -15.70 -3.74 -16.08
CA GLY A 50 -15.46 -4.12 -17.48
C GLY A 50 -14.02 -3.89 -17.95
N ASP A 51 -13.25 -3.04 -17.29
CA ASP A 51 -11.86 -2.79 -17.67
C ASP A 51 -10.97 -4.02 -17.40
N HIS A 52 -10.03 -4.26 -18.32
CA HIS A 52 -8.96 -5.22 -18.09
C HIS A 52 -7.84 -4.58 -17.27
N VAL A 53 -7.39 -5.31 -16.25
CA VAL A 53 -6.38 -4.85 -15.30
C VAL A 53 -5.36 -5.94 -14.98
N LEU A 54 -4.08 -5.55 -14.88
CA LEU A 54 -3.03 -6.39 -14.30
C LEU A 54 -2.93 -6.18 -12.80
N VAL A 55 -2.64 -7.26 -12.07
CA VAL A 55 -2.64 -7.25 -10.60
C VAL A 55 -1.21 -7.29 -10.08
N LYS A 56 -0.87 -6.40 -9.14
CA LYS A 56 0.43 -6.38 -8.49
C LYS A 56 0.69 -7.68 -7.71
N GLN A 57 1.80 -8.34 -8.00
CA GLN A 57 2.19 -9.60 -7.34
C GLN A 57 3.26 -9.38 -6.28
N LYS A 58 3.44 -10.38 -5.40
CA LYS A 58 4.53 -10.37 -4.43
C LYS A 58 5.86 -10.60 -5.17
N LYS A 59 6.87 -9.79 -4.86
CA LYS A 59 8.21 -9.96 -5.42
C LYS A 59 8.87 -11.18 -4.78
N LEU A 60 9.18 -12.20 -5.57
CA LEU A 60 9.85 -13.41 -5.10
C LEU A 60 11.37 -13.29 -5.20
N ASN A 61 11.87 -12.71 -6.28
CA ASN A 61 13.29 -12.50 -6.55
C ASN A 61 13.55 -11.14 -7.25
N LYS A 62 14.82 -10.81 -7.52
CA LYS A 62 15.19 -9.51 -8.13
C LYS A 62 14.59 -9.30 -9.53
N LEU A 63 14.45 -10.37 -10.30
CA LEU A 63 13.98 -10.38 -11.69
C LEU A 63 12.47 -10.65 -11.82
N SER A 64 11.75 -10.81 -10.71
CA SER A 64 10.30 -11.05 -10.74
C SER A 64 9.59 -9.84 -11.29
N THR A 65 8.68 -10.06 -12.24
CA THR A 65 7.83 -8.98 -12.77
C THR A 65 6.94 -8.44 -11.65
N PRO A 66 6.67 -7.12 -11.63
CA PRO A 66 5.87 -6.51 -10.57
C PRO A 66 4.38 -6.87 -10.63
N TYR A 67 3.87 -7.26 -11.79
CA TYR A 67 2.46 -7.59 -12.03
C TYR A 67 2.32 -9.03 -12.56
N SER A 68 1.22 -9.68 -12.21
CA SER A 68 0.82 -10.97 -12.80
C SER A 68 0.57 -10.78 -14.30
N PRO A 69 1.06 -11.69 -15.16
CA PRO A 69 0.98 -11.51 -16.62
C PRO A 69 -0.45 -11.58 -17.15
N LEU A 70 -1.29 -12.41 -16.54
CA LEU A 70 -2.65 -12.63 -17.02
C LEU A 70 -3.62 -11.57 -16.47
N PRO A 71 -4.38 -10.88 -17.34
CA PRO A 71 -5.30 -9.83 -16.95
C PRO A 71 -6.51 -10.37 -16.18
N TYR A 72 -7.06 -9.51 -15.33
CA TYR A 72 -8.35 -9.71 -14.68
C TYR A 72 -9.34 -8.71 -15.27
N VAL A 73 -10.62 -9.05 -15.23
CA VAL A 73 -11.73 -8.14 -15.55
C VAL A 73 -12.27 -7.58 -14.24
N VAL A 74 -12.45 -6.25 -14.18
CA VAL A 74 -13.07 -5.61 -13.00
C VAL A 74 -14.57 -5.88 -13.00
N ILE A 75 -15.09 -6.47 -11.92
CA ILE A 75 -16.54 -6.75 -11.77
C ILE A 75 -17.24 -5.61 -11.04
N LYS A 76 -16.60 -5.07 -10.00
CA LYS A 76 -17.22 -4.11 -9.09
C LYS A 76 -16.20 -3.17 -8.47
N ASN A 77 -16.61 -1.92 -8.27
CA ASN A 77 -15.88 -0.92 -7.51
C ASN A 77 -16.66 -0.51 -6.24
N LYS A 78 -15.92 -0.24 -5.16
CA LYS A 78 -16.43 0.32 -3.90
C LYS A 78 -15.43 1.37 -3.40
N GLY A 79 -15.63 2.62 -3.81
CA GLY A 79 -14.63 3.66 -3.61
C GLY A 79 -13.31 3.28 -4.29
N SER A 80 -12.19 3.32 -3.56
CA SER A 80 -10.88 2.89 -4.07
C SER A 80 -10.67 1.37 -4.05
N MET A 81 -11.64 0.57 -3.61
CA MET A 81 -11.51 -0.89 -3.55
C MET A 81 -12.16 -1.52 -4.78
N LEU A 82 -11.39 -2.31 -5.52
CA LEU A 82 -11.83 -3.01 -6.72
C LEU A 82 -11.93 -4.51 -6.46
N THR A 83 -12.96 -5.12 -7.03
CA THR A 83 -13.14 -6.57 -7.15
C THR A 83 -12.92 -6.96 -8.60
N ALA A 84 -11.92 -7.81 -8.85
CA ALA A 84 -11.58 -8.27 -10.19
C ALA A 84 -11.58 -9.79 -10.24
N GLN A 85 -11.96 -10.37 -11.39
CA GLN A 85 -12.07 -11.80 -11.60
C GLN A 85 -11.35 -12.25 -12.87
N ARG A 86 -10.82 -13.47 -12.79
CA ARG A 86 -10.24 -14.22 -13.90
C ARG A 86 -10.68 -15.67 -13.74
N GLY A 87 -11.59 -16.14 -14.58
CA GLY A 87 -12.23 -17.45 -14.46
C GLY A 87 -12.77 -17.70 -13.04
N ASN A 88 -12.28 -18.74 -12.38
CA ASN A 88 -12.70 -19.14 -11.03
C ASN A 88 -12.01 -18.37 -9.89
N HIS A 89 -11.11 -17.43 -10.20
CA HIS A 89 -10.34 -16.69 -9.21
C HIS A 89 -10.79 -15.23 -9.14
N SER A 90 -11.24 -14.81 -7.96
CA SER A 90 -11.64 -13.42 -7.68
C SER A 90 -10.75 -12.81 -6.61
N ILE A 91 -10.39 -11.54 -6.77
CA ILE A 91 -9.58 -10.80 -5.81
C ILE A 91 -10.19 -9.45 -5.49
N VAL A 92 -9.97 -8.98 -4.26
CA VAL A 92 -10.40 -7.66 -3.79
C VAL A 92 -9.21 -6.89 -3.23
N ARG A 93 -8.86 -5.75 -3.84
CA ARG A 93 -7.70 -4.91 -3.47
C ARG A 93 -7.98 -3.43 -3.75
N ASN A 94 -7.14 -2.53 -3.24
CA ASN A 94 -7.16 -1.12 -3.60
C ASN A 94 -6.82 -0.93 -5.10
N SER A 95 -7.41 0.06 -5.77
CA SER A 95 -7.18 0.40 -7.18
C SER A 95 -5.71 0.64 -7.51
N SER A 96 -4.90 1.13 -6.55
CA SER A 96 -3.45 1.29 -6.72
C SER A 96 -2.65 -0.02 -6.88
N HIS A 97 -3.27 -1.18 -6.61
CA HIS A 97 -2.67 -2.49 -6.86
C HIS A 97 -2.98 -3.02 -8.26
N PHE A 98 -3.82 -2.32 -9.01
CA PHE A 98 -4.21 -2.66 -10.36
C PHE A 98 -3.55 -1.69 -11.33
N LYS A 99 -3.11 -2.21 -12.47
CA LYS A 99 -2.64 -1.41 -13.59
C LYS A 99 -3.63 -1.63 -14.75
N PRO A 100 -4.40 -0.61 -15.17
CA PRO A 100 -5.29 -0.75 -16.32
C PRO A 100 -4.46 -0.99 -17.58
N ILE A 101 -4.99 -1.82 -18.47
CA ILE A 101 -4.42 -2.05 -19.80
C ILE A 101 -5.37 -1.49 -20.85
N GLN A 102 -4.82 -0.79 -21.83
CA GLN A 102 -5.56 -0.27 -22.97
C GLN A 102 -5.30 -1.21 -24.16
N GLY A 103 -6.37 -1.74 -24.75
CA GLY A 103 -6.30 -2.64 -25.90
C GLY A 103 -7.09 -3.93 -25.69
N ASP A 104 -7.56 -4.50 -26.79
CA ASP A 104 -8.23 -5.80 -26.83
C ASP A 104 -7.20 -6.88 -26.50
N HIS A 105 -7.11 -7.26 -25.23
CA HIS A 105 -6.37 -8.47 -24.88
C HIS A 105 -7.23 -9.65 -25.31
N PRO A 106 -6.77 -10.52 -26.23
CA PRO A 106 -7.51 -11.74 -26.52
C PRO A 106 -7.68 -12.47 -25.20
N VAL A 107 -8.94 -12.70 -24.84
CA VAL A 107 -9.29 -13.56 -23.72
C VAL A 107 -8.87 -14.95 -24.18
N ASN A 108 -7.64 -15.34 -23.88
CA ASN A 108 -7.19 -16.72 -24.04
C ASN A 108 -8.02 -17.54 -23.04
N ASN A 109 -9.17 -18.02 -23.50
CA ASN A 109 -9.70 -19.27 -23.01
C ASN A 109 -8.64 -20.32 -23.39
N ASP A 110 -8.20 -21.09 -22.41
CA ASP A 110 -7.14 -22.08 -22.53
C ASP A 110 -7.56 -23.22 -23.48
N GLU A 111 -7.47 -23.00 -24.79
CA GLU A 111 -7.35 -24.05 -25.79
C GLU A 111 -5.88 -24.05 -26.25
N GLU A 112 -5.20 -25.12 -25.87
CA GLU A 112 -3.80 -25.40 -26.17
C GLU A 112 -3.68 -25.66 -27.69
N GLU A 113 -3.16 -24.68 -28.43
CA GLU A 113 -2.65 -24.90 -29.80
C GLU A 113 -1.14 -25.13 -29.66
N GLU A 114 -0.73 -26.38 -29.86
CA GLU A 114 0.67 -26.77 -30.08
C GLU A 114 1.11 -26.19 -31.43
N ASP A 115 1.95 -25.16 -31.41
CA ASP A 115 2.64 -24.68 -32.61
C ASP A 115 4.02 -25.35 -32.66
N ASP A 116 4.16 -26.26 -33.61
CA ASP A 116 5.36 -27.00 -33.97
C ASP A 116 6.23 -26.12 -34.88
N ASP A 117 7.12 -25.34 -34.28
CA ASP A 117 8.08 -24.52 -35.03
C ASP A 117 9.37 -25.31 -35.27
N GLU A 118 9.50 -25.79 -36.51
CA GLU A 118 10.71 -26.39 -37.08
C GLU A 118 11.91 -25.42 -37.02
N GLU A 119 13.05 -25.90 -36.51
CA GLU A 119 14.32 -25.17 -36.44
C GLU A 119 14.96 -25.10 -37.85
N GLU A 120 15.04 -23.90 -38.44
CA GLU A 120 15.86 -23.61 -39.63
C GLU A 120 17.16 -22.91 -39.22
N ASP A 121 18.27 -23.57 -39.52
CA ASP A 121 19.64 -23.15 -39.27
C ASP A 121 20.10 -22.09 -40.27
N GLY A 122 20.50 -20.92 -39.77
CA GLY A 122 21.04 -19.83 -40.57
C GLY A 122 22.35 -19.28 -40.00
N GLU A 123 23.45 -19.64 -40.66
CA GLU A 123 24.83 -19.25 -40.40
C GLU A 123 25.12 -17.75 -40.14
N ALA A 124 26.14 -17.54 -39.31
CA ALA A 124 26.68 -16.25 -38.91
C ALA A 124 27.49 -15.53 -40.01
N GLU A 125 27.24 -14.23 -40.22
CA GLU A 125 28.24 -13.37 -40.86
C GLU A 125 28.39 -12.01 -40.16
N ALA A 126 29.59 -11.81 -39.62
CA ALA A 126 30.01 -10.66 -38.84
C ALA A 126 30.17 -9.42 -39.73
N ARG A 127 29.25 -8.45 -39.61
CA ARG A 127 29.45 -7.11 -40.15
C ARG A 127 30.32 -6.27 -39.21
N ALA A 128 31.56 -6.08 -39.62
CA ALA A 128 32.53 -5.19 -39.01
C ALA A 128 32.06 -3.73 -39.05
N PHE A 129 31.93 -3.08 -37.89
CA PHE A 129 31.76 -1.64 -37.78
C PHE A 129 33.14 -0.96 -37.83
N PRO A 130 33.40 0.02 -38.74
CA PRO A 130 34.67 0.73 -38.75
C PRO A 130 34.74 1.73 -37.58
N TYR A 131 35.56 1.39 -36.58
CA TYR A 131 35.94 2.30 -35.50
C TYR A 131 36.84 3.41 -36.07
N THR A 132 36.34 4.64 -36.08
CA THR A 132 37.17 5.82 -36.36
C THR A 132 37.86 6.25 -35.06
N SER A 133 39.14 5.91 -34.97
CA SER A 133 40.09 6.47 -33.99
C SER A 133 40.44 7.91 -34.38
N GLN A 134 40.13 8.90 -33.55
CA GLN A 134 40.89 10.14 -33.51
C GLN A 134 41.42 10.38 -32.10
N THR A 135 42.74 10.26 -32.00
CA THR A 135 43.59 10.58 -30.87
C THR A 135 44.37 11.84 -31.20
N SER A 136 44.29 12.86 -30.33
CA SER A 136 45.35 13.86 -30.19
C SER A 136 45.30 14.56 -28.82
N LYS A 137 46.15 14.03 -27.93
CA LYS A 137 47.10 14.67 -26.99
C LYS A 137 46.69 15.85 -26.07
N LEU A 138 47.08 15.68 -24.79
CA LEU A 138 47.02 16.55 -23.61
C LEU A 138 47.86 17.86 -23.73
N PRO A 139 47.72 18.86 -22.82
CA PRO A 139 48.37 18.79 -21.50
C PRO A 139 47.52 19.25 -20.30
N VAL A 140 47.90 18.69 -19.15
CA VAL A 140 47.44 18.93 -17.77
C VAL A 140 47.81 20.34 -17.28
N GLN A 141 47.02 20.94 -16.38
CA GLN A 141 47.43 21.45 -15.04
C GLN A 141 46.25 22.20 -14.35
N PRO A 142 46.28 22.35 -13.00
CA PRO A 142 45.10 22.30 -12.14
C PRO A 142 44.78 23.64 -11.45
N ASN A 143 43.49 23.94 -11.28
CA ASN A 143 43.03 24.97 -10.35
C ASN A 143 41.52 24.84 -10.05
N SER A 144 41.20 24.37 -8.85
CA SER A 144 40.05 24.89 -8.08
C SER A 144 40.47 26.24 -7.48
N PRO A 145 39.58 27.21 -7.15
CA PRO A 145 38.32 26.93 -6.46
C PRO A 145 37.12 27.89 -6.70
N THR A 146 36.02 27.53 -6.04
CA THR A 146 34.96 28.43 -5.50
C THR A 146 33.94 29.04 -6.47
N ASN A 147 32.69 28.54 -6.41
CA ASN A 147 31.52 29.30 -5.94
C ASN A 147 30.26 28.43 -6.07
N ARG A 148 29.96 27.63 -5.04
CA ARG A 148 28.62 27.05 -4.85
C ARG A 148 27.94 27.87 -3.76
N PRO A 149 26.78 28.51 -4.00
CA PRO A 149 26.08 29.23 -2.95
C PRO A 149 25.65 28.24 -1.87
N VAL A 150 26.16 28.45 -0.66
CA VAL A 150 25.81 27.69 0.53
C VAL A 150 24.38 28.07 0.89
N SER A 151 23.44 27.14 0.78
CA SER A 151 22.07 27.34 1.26
C SER A 151 22.10 27.52 2.79
N PRO A 152 21.44 28.54 3.38
CA PRO A 152 21.39 28.69 4.83
C PRO A 152 20.63 27.53 5.48
N ALA A 153 21.37 26.67 6.18
CA ALA A 153 20.82 25.62 7.03
C ALA A 153 20.03 26.24 8.19
N HIS A 154 18.71 26.39 8.01
CA HIS A 154 17.79 26.60 9.12
C HIS A 154 17.47 25.25 9.75
N SER A 155 18.42 24.74 10.54
CA SER A 155 18.13 23.66 11.49
C SER A 155 17.18 24.21 12.54
N PRO A 156 15.97 23.63 12.76
CA PRO A 156 15.20 23.99 13.93
C PRO A 156 15.98 23.52 15.16
N ARG A 157 16.48 24.48 15.94
CA ARG A 157 17.01 24.24 17.29
C ARG A 157 15.92 23.51 18.08
N ARG A 158 16.08 22.20 18.26
CA ARG A 158 15.34 21.45 19.29
C ARG A 158 15.76 22.03 20.65
N PRO A 159 14.83 22.53 21.49
CA PRO A 159 15.19 22.85 22.87
C PRO A 159 15.57 21.56 23.58
N ALA A 160 16.73 21.58 24.25
CA ALA A 160 17.19 20.48 25.09
C ALA A 160 16.25 20.33 26.30
N MET A 161 15.37 19.33 26.25
CA MET A 161 14.58 18.91 27.40
C MET A 161 15.35 17.81 28.13
N PHE A 162 15.93 18.19 29.27
CA PHE A 162 16.24 17.39 30.47
C PHE A 162 16.51 15.88 30.30
N HIS A 163 17.75 15.48 30.59
CA HIS A 163 18.11 14.09 30.83
C HIS A 163 17.47 13.59 32.14
N THR A 164 16.65 12.55 32.08
CA THR A 164 16.24 11.81 33.27
C THR A 164 17.37 10.84 33.66
N PRO A 165 17.80 10.77 34.93
CA PRO A 165 18.87 9.88 35.34
C PRO A 165 18.46 8.40 35.25
N THR A 166 19.23 7.69 34.43
CA THR A 166 19.68 6.29 34.53
C THR A 166 19.22 5.51 35.76
N GLY A 167 18.39 4.49 35.53
CA GLY A 167 18.24 3.34 36.44
C GLY A 167 19.34 2.29 36.21
N PRO A 168 19.72 1.49 37.22
CA PRO A 168 20.92 0.65 37.15
C PRO A 168 20.69 -0.67 36.40
N GLY A 169 21.57 -0.93 35.44
CA GLY A 169 22.34 -2.18 35.34
C GLY A 169 21.64 -3.45 34.84
N LEU A 170 21.87 -3.78 33.57
CA LEU A 170 21.92 -5.16 33.08
C LEU A 170 23.36 -5.45 32.64
N PRO A 171 24.07 -6.43 33.24
CA PRO A 171 25.41 -6.78 32.78
C PRO A 171 25.34 -7.57 31.46
N THR A 172 26.06 -7.04 30.47
CA THR A 172 26.51 -7.75 29.28
C THR A 172 27.76 -8.55 29.63
N THR A 173 27.73 -9.86 29.44
CA THR A 173 28.95 -10.67 29.23
C THR A 173 28.64 -11.60 28.06
N ALA A 174 29.23 -11.37 26.89
CA ALA A 174 30.57 -11.79 26.46
C ALA A 174 30.43 -12.97 25.48
N ARG A 175 30.85 -12.69 24.26
CA ARG A 175 30.89 -13.58 23.09
C ARG A 175 32.17 -14.41 23.10
N ALA A 176 32.04 -15.71 22.79
CA ALA A 176 32.95 -16.60 22.02
C ALA A 176 33.04 -18.00 22.67
N PRO A 177 33.54 -19.04 21.99
CA PRO A 177 33.41 -19.42 20.58
C PRO A 177 32.82 -20.84 20.42
N ASN A 178 32.49 -21.18 19.18
CA ASN A 178 32.21 -22.53 18.69
C ASN A 178 33.39 -23.51 18.93
N THR A 179 33.15 -24.56 19.70
CA THR A 179 33.98 -25.78 19.71
C THR A 179 33.10 -27.01 19.94
N SER A 180 33.07 -27.91 18.96
CA SER A 180 32.65 -29.31 19.15
C SER A 180 33.81 -30.10 19.77
N PRO A 181 33.57 -31.13 20.61
CA PRO A 181 33.80 -32.50 20.12
C PRO A 181 32.91 -33.61 20.74
N LEU A 182 32.93 -34.75 20.03
CA LEU A 182 32.39 -36.09 20.31
C LEU A 182 32.23 -36.50 21.80
N HIS A 183 31.07 -37.07 22.15
CA HIS A 183 31.01 -38.28 22.97
C HIS A 183 29.74 -39.10 22.73
N SER A 184 29.89 -40.40 22.93
CA SER A 184 29.03 -41.50 22.50
C SER A 184 27.93 -41.86 23.52
N GLN A 185 26.92 -42.57 23.01
CA GLN A 185 26.02 -43.55 23.65
C GLN A 185 24.52 -43.20 23.79
N PRO A 186 23.62 -44.18 23.53
CA PRO A 186 22.17 -44.03 23.52
C PRO A 186 21.56 -44.36 24.89
N ALA A 187 20.42 -43.75 25.20
CA ALA A 187 19.57 -44.22 26.29
C ALA A 187 18.10 -43.90 26.00
N MET A 188 17.31 -44.97 25.93
CA MET A 188 15.85 -44.96 25.96
C MET A 188 15.37 -44.28 27.25
N THR A 189 14.33 -43.46 27.19
CA THR A 189 13.41 -43.19 28.32
C THR A 189 12.14 -42.46 27.82
N PRO A 190 11.02 -42.56 28.56
CA PRO A 190 9.73 -42.94 27.99
C PRO A 190 8.75 -41.77 27.84
N ALA A 191 7.62 -42.09 27.20
CA ALA A 191 6.43 -41.29 26.97
C ALA A 191 6.13 -40.24 28.05
N GLN A 192 6.00 -38.98 27.63
CA GLN A 192 5.40 -37.93 28.45
C GLN A 192 3.87 -38.05 28.40
N PRO A 193 3.17 -37.92 29.54
CA PRO A 193 1.72 -37.90 29.56
C PRO A 193 1.16 -36.59 28.99
N ASP A 194 0.07 -36.73 28.24
CA ASP A 194 -0.67 -35.67 27.58
C ASP A 194 -1.00 -34.52 28.53
N ARG A 195 -0.60 -33.30 28.13
CA ARG A 195 -1.07 -32.07 28.76
C ARG A 195 -2.54 -31.88 28.37
N PRO A 196 -3.47 -31.66 29.31
CA PRO A 196 -4.85 -31.34 28.94
C PRO A 196 -4.89 -30.00 28.21
N ASP A 197 -5.56 -30.02 27.06
CA ASP A 197 -5.84 -28.93 26.15
C ASP A 197 -6.45 -27.72 26.90
N ALA A 198 -5.61 -26.72 27.15
CA ALA A 198 -6.06 -25.45 27.70
C ALA A 198 -6.77 -24.67 26.59
N SER A 199 -8.09 -24.83 26.51
CA SER A 199 -8.95 -24.01 25.66
C SER A 199 -8.65 -22.51 25.84
N PRO A 200 -8.51 -21.75 24.75
CA PRO A 200 -8.21 -20.33 24.84
C PRO A 200 -9.33 -19.57 25.56
N PRO A 201 -9.01 -18.53 26.36
CA PRO A 201 -10.03 -17.78 27.07
C PRO A 201 -10.99 -17.11 26.09
N VAL A 202 -12.28 -17.45 26.22
CA VAL A 202 -13.37 -16.85 25.44
C VAL A 202 -13.45 -15.37 25.80
N ARG A 203 -13.07 -14.49 24.88
CA ARG A 203 -13.29 -13.04 25.03
C ARG A 203 -14.79 -12.77 25.06
N PRO A 204 -15.30 -11.97 26.01
CA PRO A 204 -16.71 -11.60 26.03
C PRO A 204 -17.06 -10.85 24.74
N GLN A 205 -18.11 -11.31 24.05
CA GLN A 205 -18.65 -10.66 22.87
C GLN A 205 -19.26 -9.32 23.28
N LEU A 206 -18.64 -8.23 22.83
CA LEU A 206 -19.17 -6.88 23.03
C LEU A 206 -20.47 -6.75 22.23
N GLN A 207 -21.62 -6.78 22.91
CA GLN A 207 -22.91 -6.54 22.27
C GLN A 207 -22.92 -5.12 21.71
N ARG A 208 -22.85 -5.00 20.38
CA ARG A 208 -22.96 -3.72 19.69
C ARG A 208 -24.42 -3.29 19.74
N HIS A 209 -24.79 -2.47 20.72
CA HIS A 209 -26.08 -1.81 20.68
C HIS A 209 -26.11 -0.83 19.50
N ALA A 210 -27.10 -0.96 18.63
CA ALA A 210 -27.32 -0.02 17.54
C ALA A 210 -27.69 1.36 18.12
N PRO A 211 -27.11 2.47 17.61
CA PRO A 211 -27.46 3.80 18.07
C PRO A 211 -28.94 4.07 17.81
N THR A 212 -29.66 4.49 18.84
CA THR A 212 -31.13 4.64 18.84
C THR A 212 -31.66 5.82 18.03
N TYR A 213 -30.77 6.64 17.44
CA TYR A 213 -31.11 7.92 16.82
C TYR A 213 -31.50 7.84 15.33
N LEU A 214 -31.61 6.65 14.74
CA LEU A 214 -31.94 6.50 13.31
C LEU A 214 -33.45 6.41 13.02
N LYS A 215 -34.32 6.49 14.04
CA LYS A 215 -35.77 6.29 13.87
C LYS A 215 -36.54 7.54 13.42
N ASP A 216 -35.93 8.72 13.49
CA ASP A 216 -36.65 9.99 13.36
C ASP A 216 -36.49 10.65 11.99
N TYR A 217 -35.81 10.01 11.03
CA TYR A 217 -35.52 10.59 9.70
C TYR A 217 -36.43 10.13 8.56
N GLU A 218 -37.46 9.33 8.84
CA GLU A 218 -38.50 9.00 7.85
C GLU A 218 -39.85 9.58 8.29
N ARG A 219 -40.07 10.86 7.99
CA ARG A 219 -41.41 11.45 7.93
C ARG A 219 -41.50 12.60 6.95
#